data_AF-A0A800K5Q5-F1
#
_entry.id   AF-A0A800K5Q5-F1
#
_cell.length_a   1.000
_cell.length_b   1.000
_cell.length_c   1.000
_cell.angle_alpha   90.00
_cell.angle_beta   90.00
_cell.angle_gamma   90.00
#
_symmetry.space_group_name_H-M   'P 1'
#
loop_
_entity.id
_entity.type
_entity.pdbx_description
1 polymer ?
#
loop_
_entity_poly.entity_id
_entity_poly.type
_entity_poly.pdbx_seq_one_letter_code
_entity_poly.pdbx_strand_id
1 'polypeptide(L)'
;MTALLVISALLLIASGGIKLRVGARTGLGVPPLSLVELLAGVGIAASALTGDPTVESGFRLVLGGVALVLVSSVHMGMKLATRRRERDDSEGVRLFKYVKYLSPQTPKDDPPQLL
;
A
#
# COMPACT_ATOMS: atom_id res chain seq x y z
N MET A 1 27.46 8.74 14.55
CA MET A 1 26.50 9.14 13.48
C MET A 1 26.41 8.09 12.39
N THR A 2 27.54 7.57 11.88
CA THR A 2 27.57 6.56 10.81
C THR A 2 26.68 5.35 11.09
N ALA A 3 26.73 4.77 12.30
CA ALA A 3 25.87 3.63 12.66
C ALA A 3 24.37 3.95 12.54
N LEU A 4 23.93 5.14 12.96
CA LEU A 4 22.53 5.57 12.84
C LEU A 4 22.12 5.74 11.37
N LEU A 5 23.00 6.25 10.52
CA LEU A 5 22.75 6.38 9.09
C LEU A 5 22.68 5.02 8.40
N VAL A 6 23.54 4.08 8.77
CA VAL A 6 23.47 2.69 8.29
C VAL A 6 22.15 2.05 8.68
N ILE A 7 21.72 2.18 9.93
CA ILE A 7 20.43 1.66 10.40
C ILE A 7 19.27 2.31 9.62
N SER A 8 19.30 3.63 9.45
CA SER A 8 18.27 4.37 8.71
C SER A 8 18.20 3.95 7.24
N ALA A 9 19.36 3.78 6.59
CA ALA A 9 19.43 3.28 5.22
C ALA A 9 18.85 1.87 5.09
N LEU A 10 19.23 0.95 5.99
CA LEU A 10 18.69 -0.42 6.00
C LEU A 10 17.18 -0.43 6.21
N LEU A 11 16.66 0.41 7.12
CA LEU A 11 15.22 0.56 7.36
C LEU A 11 14.48 1.05 6.11
N LEU A 12 15.00 2.07 5.44
CA LEU A 12 14.42 2.60 4.19
C LEU A 12 14.43 1.55 3.08
N ILE A 13 15.55 0.85 2.91
CA ILE A 13 15.69 -0.20 1.89
C ILE A 13 14.70 -1.34 2.15
N ALA A 14 14.65 -1.84 3.39
CA ALA A 14 13.74 -2.92 3.77
C ALA A 14 12.27 -2.49 3.64
N SER A 15 11.91 -1.30 4.12
CA SER A 15 10.55 -0.77 4.06
C SER A 15 10.07 -0.57 2.62
N GLY A 16 10.90 0.07 1.78
CA GLY A 16 10.60 0.27 0.37
C GLY A 16 10.47 -1.06 -0.37
N GLY A 17 11.39 -2.00 -0.14
CA GLY A 17 11.36 -3.33 -0.73
C GLY A 17 10.10 -4.14 -0.37
N ILE A 18 9.69 -4.10 0.92
CA ILE A 18 8.45 -4.75 1.37
C ILE A 18 7.24 -4.15 0.66
N LYS A 19 7.12 -2.82 0.61
CA LYS A 19 5.98 -2.14 -0.03
C LYS A 19 5.92 -2.41 -1.53
N LEU A 20 7.06 -2.44 -2.22
CA LEU A 20 7.12 -2.83 -3.63
C LEU A 20 6.63 -4.27 -3.84
N ARG A 21 7.09 -5.21 -3.01
CA ARG A 21 6.65 -6.61 -3.07
C ARG A 21 5.15 -6.75 -2.82
N VAL A 22 4.61 -6.01 -1.84
CA VAL A 22 3.18 -5.99 -1.55
C VAL A 22 2.39 -5.36 -2.72
N GLY A 23 2.88 -4.26 -3.30
CA GLY A 23 2.25 -3.60 -4.44
C GLY A 23 2.17 -4.52 -5.66
N ALA A 24 3.25 -5.24 -5.96
CA ALA A 24 3.29 -6.24 -7.02
C ALA A 24 2.29 -7.39 -6.77
N ARG A 25 2.21 -7.90 -5.53
CA ARG A 25 1.28 -8.99 -5.17
C ARG A 25 -0.19 -8.59 -5.19
N THR A 26 -0.49 -7.33 -4.91
CA THR A 26 -1.87 -6.82 -4.80
C THR A 26 -2.37 -6.16 -6.09
N GLY A 27 -1.54 -6.12 -7.14
CA GLY A 27 -1.88 -5.50 -8.42
C GLY A 27 -2.04 -3.98 -8.33
N LEU A 28 -1.44 -3.34 -7.32
CA LEU A 28 -1.43 -1.89 -7.13
C LEU A 28 -0.39 -1.17 -8.01
N GLY A 29 0.42 -1.93 -8.77
CA GLY A 29 1.55 -1.41 -9.52
C GLY A 29 2.74 -1.08 -8.61
N VAL A 30 3.66 -0.26 -9.12
CA VAL A 30 4.87 0.15 -8.40
C VAL A 30 4.56 1.44 -7.61
N PRO A 31 4.47 1.39 -6.27
CA PRO A 31 4.22 2.60 -5.48
C PRO A 31 5.43 3.56 -5.56
N PRO A 32 5.26 4.80 -6.07
CA PRO A 32 6.38 5.69 -6.36
C PRO A 32 7.12 6.11 -5.08
N LEU A 33 6.41 6.31 -3.97
CA LEU A 33 7.02 6.64 -2.68
C LEU A 33 7.95 5.52 -2.18
N SER A 34 7.66 4.26 -2.49
CA SER A 34 8.53 3.14 -2.11
C SER A 34 9.80 3.07 -2.96
N LEU A 35 9.76 3.55 -4.21
CA LEU A 35 10.97 3.75 -5.00
C LEU A 35 11.83 4.87 -4.40
N VAL A 36 11.20 5.97 -4.00
CA VAL A 36 11.91 7.08 -3.32
C VAL A 36 12.56 6.61 -2.02
N GLU A 37 11.91 5.73 -1.25
CA GLU A 37 12.54 5.11 -0.07
C GLU A 37 13.77 4.29 -0.40
N LEU A 38 13.70 3.45 -1.43
CA LEU A 38 14.87 2.67 -1.87
C LEU A 38 16.02 3.57 -2.30
N LEU A 39 15.73 4.58 -3.14
CA LEU A 39 16.73 5.52 -3.62
C LEU A 39 17.33 6.35 -2.47
N ALA A 40 16.49 6.80 -1.53
CA ALA A 40 16.95 7.52 -0.34
C ALA A 40 17.81 6.62 0.56
N GLY A 41 17.40 5.36 0.78
CA GLY A 41 18.16 4.40 1.56
C GLY A 41 19.54 4.10 0.94
N VAL A 42 19.59 3.90 -0.39
CA VAL A 42 20.87 3.74 -1.12
C VAL A 42 21.72 5.01 -1.02
N GLY A 43 21.12 6.19 -1.17
CA GLY A 43 21.82 7.47 -1.06
C GLY A 43 22.40 7.70 0.33
N ILE A 44 21.64 7.40 1.39
CA ILE A 44 22.11 7.49 2.78
C ILE A 44 23.21 6.48 3.04
N ALA A 45 23.08 5.23 2.56
CA ALA A 45 24.14 4.22 2.68
C ALA A 45 25.43 4.67 1.99
N ALA A 46 25.34 5.18 0.77
CA ALA A 46 26.49 5.73 0.05
C ALA A 46 27.14 6.88 0.84
N SER A 47 26.34 7.83 1.33
CA SER A 47 26.83 8.96 2.13
C SER A 47 27.54 8.53 3.42
N ALA A 48 27.10 7.43 4.05
CA ALA A 48 27.70 6.90 5.26
C ALA A 48 29.03 6.16 5.00
N LEU A 49 29.26 5.70 3.76
CA LEU A 49 30.47 5.00 3.35
C LEU A 49 31.53 5.95 2.78
N THR A 50 31.11 7.01 2.08
CA THR A 50 32.02 7.90 1.35
C THR A 50 32.29 9.22 2.04
N GLY A 51 31.55 9.57 3.09
CA GLY A 51 31.68 10.86 3.77
C GLY A 51 31.77 10.74 5.29
N ASP A 52 32.23 11.83 5.91
CA ASP A 52 32.15 12.06 7.36
C ASP A 52 30.93 12.95 7.67
N PRO A 53 29.74 12.36 7.87
CA PRO A 53 28.53 13.13 8.11
C PRO A 53 28.59 13.84 9.46
N THR A 54 28.39 15.16 9.42
CA THR A 54 28.18 15.95 10.63
C THR A 54 26.95 15.47 11.41
N VAL A 55 26.91 15.77 12.71
CA VAL A 55 25.78 15.41 13.58
C VAL A 55 24.47 16.03 13.08
N GLU A 56 24.50 17.30 12.68
CA GLU A 56 23.32 18.02 12.19
C GLU A 56 22.79 17.45 10.86
N SER A 57 23.67 17.24 9.87
CA SER A 57 23.27 16.68 8.58
C SER A 57 22.77 15.24 8.73
N GLY A 58 23.46 14.43 9.53
CA GLY A 58 23.04 13.06 9.81
C GLY A 58 21.68 12.99 10.51
N PHE A 59 21.43 13.87 11.48
CA PHE A 59 20.14 13.95 12.16
C PHE A 59 19.00 14.33 11.21
N ARG A 60 19.21 15.33 10.33
CA ARG A 60 18.23 15.72 9.30
C ARG A 60 17.91 14.58 8.34
N LEU A 61 18.92 13.81 7.91
CA LEU A 61 18.72 12.65 7.04
C LEU A 61 17.90 11.56 7.72
N VAL A 62 18.22 11.23 8.98
CA VAL A 62 17.45 10.25 9.75
C VAL A 62 16.01 10.71 9.94
N LEU A 63 15.79 11.97 10.34
CA LEU A 63 14.46 12.53 10.55
C LEU A 63 13.63 12.53 9.24
N GLY A 64 14.24 12.95 8.14
CA GLY A 64 13.64 12.91 6.81
C GLY A 64 13.31 11.48 6.37
N GLY A 65 14.21 10.52 6.63
CA GLY A 65 13.98 9.10 6.38
C GLY A 65 12.79 8.55 7.16
N VAL A 66 12.68 8.86 8.45
CA VAL A 66 11.51 8.47 9.28
C VAL A 66 10.22 9.08 8.74
N ALA A 67 10.22 10.38 8.44
CA ALA A 67 9.06 11.06 7.88
C ALA A 67 8.62 10.43 6.54
N LEU A 68 9.58 10.12 5.67
CA LEU A 68 9.33 9.45 4.41
C LEU A 68 8.68 8.07 4.62
N VAL A 69 9.20 7.28 5.58
CA VAL A 69 8.63 5.97 5.95
C VAL A 69 7.19 6.09 6.42
N LEU A 70 6.88 7.09 7.24
CA LEU A 70 5.53 7.29 7.75
C LEU A 70 4.57 7.65 6.62
N VAL A 71 4.90 8.68 5.83
CA VAL A 71 4.04 9.17 4.73
C VAL A 71 3.78 8.09 3.69
N SER A 72 4.83 7.37 3.28
CA SER A 72 4.70 6.29 2.31
C SER A 72 3.87 5.12 2.84
N SER A 73 3.95 4.82 4.14
CA SER A 73 3.20 3.73 4.77
C SER A 73 1.72 4.06 4.86
N VAL A 74 1.38 5.31 5.25
CA VAL A 74 -0.01 5.80 5.23
C VAL A 74 -0.57 5.75 3.80
N HIS A 75 0.18 6.24 2.82
CA HIS A 75 -0.25 6.22 1.42
C HIS A 75 -0.51 4.79 0.90
N MET A 76 0.38 3.85 1.23
CA MET A 76 0.20 2.44 0.87
C MET A 76 -1.00 1.82 1.58
N GLY A 77 -1.19 2.12 2.86
CA GLY A 77 -2.35 1.69 3.63
C GLY A 77 -3.68 2.16 3.04
N MET A 78 -3.75 3.42 2.60
CA MET A 78 -4.92 3.97 1.91
C MET A 78 -5.20 3.22 0.61
N LYS A 79 -4.19 2.98 -0.23
CA LYS A 79 -4.36 2.23 -1.49
C LYS A 79 -4.84 0.81 -1.26
N LEU A 80 -4.30 0.12 -0.26
CA LEU A 80 -4.72 -1.22 0.12
C LEU A 80 -6.18 -1.23 0.63
N ALA A 81 -6.58 -0.22 1.40
CA ALA A 81 -7.95 -0.09 1.88
C ALA A 81 -8.95 0.12 0.72
N THR A 82 -8.62 0.98 -0.25
CA THR A 82 -9.44 1.18 -1.45
C THR A 82 -9.58 -0.12 -2.24
N ARG A 83 -8.48 -0.84 -2.48
CA ARG A 83 -8.50 -2.10 -3.22
C ARG A 83 -9.31 -3.20 -2.53
N ARG A 84 -9.31 -3.23 -1.19
CA ARG A 84 -10.16 -4.14 -0.41
C ARG A 84 -11.63 -3.81 -0.59
N ARG A 85 -12.01 -2.54 -0.48
CA ARG A 85 -13.40 -2.10 -0.70
C ARG A 85 -13.90 -2.45 -2.10
N GLU A 86 -13.10 -2.17 -3.14
CA GLU A 86 -13.44 -2.53 -4.53
C GLU A 86 -13.66 -4.04 -4.68
N ARG A 87 -12.85 -4.86 -4.00
CA ARG A 87 -13.00 -6.31 -4.00
C ARG A 87 -14.29 -6.73 -3.29
N ASP A 88 -14.55 -6.19 -2.10
CA ASP A 88 -15.74 -6.50 -1.31
C ASP A 88 -17.02 -6.12 -2.06
N ASP A 89 -17.04 -4.95 -2.73
CA ASP A 89 -18.15 -4.51 -3.58
C ASP A 89 -18.36 -5.46 -4.76
N SER A 90 -17.27 -5.90 -5.41
CA SER A 90 -17.35 -6.84 -6.53
C SER A 90 -17.86 -8.23 -6.11
N GLU A 91 -17.47 -8.71 -4.93
CA GLU A 91 -17.92 -9.97 -4.36
C GLU A 91 -19.38 -9.88 -3.91
N GLY A 92 -19.79 -8.74 -3.32
CA GLY A 92 -21.17 -8.46 -2.95
C GLY A 92 -22.12 -8.44 -4.16
N VAL A 93 -21.72 -7.79 -5.26
CA VAL A 93 -22.49 -7.80 -6.51
C VAL A 93 -22.61 -9.21 -7.09
N ARG A 94 -21.54 -10.01 -7.04
CA ARG A 94 -21.58 -11.41 -7.48
C ARG A 94 -22.53 -12.25 -6.62
N LEU A 95 -22.48 -12.10 -5.30
CA LEU A 95 -23.37 -12.79 -4.38
C LEU A 95 -24.84 -12.40 -4.62
N PHE A 96 -25.11 -11.10 -4.76
CA PHE A 96 -26.45 -10.59 -5.04
C PHE A 96 -27.01 -11.16 -6.34
N LYS A 97 -26.21 -11.17 -7.42
CA LYS A 97 -26.61 -11.80 -8.68
C LYS A 97 -26.91 -13.29 -8.50
N TYR A 98 -26.05 -14.01 -7.80
CA TYR A 98 -26.22 -15.45 -7.56
C TYR A 98 -27.51 -15.75 -6.79
N VAL A 99 -27.79 -15.00 -5.72
CA VAL A 99 -29.04 -15.11 -4.95
C VAL A 99 -30.26 -14.78 -5.82
N LYS A 100 -30.19 -13.72 -6.63
CA LYS A 100 -31.29 -13.36 -7.54
C LYS A 100 -31.59 -14.44 -8.57
N TYR A 101 -30.58 -15.16 -9.06
CA TYR A 101 -30.77 -16.28 -10.00
C TYR A 101 -31.32 -17.55 -9.33
N LEU A 102 -30.98 -17.79 -8.07
CA LEU A 102 -31.43 -18.97 -7.31
C LEU A 102 -32.77 -18.78 -6.59
N SER A 103 -33.17 -17.54 -6.33
CA SER A 103 -34.51 -17.21 -5.87
C SER A 103 -35.51 -17.73 -6.90
N PRO A 104 -36.40 -18.66 -6.55
CA PRO A 104 -37.54 -18.98 -7.39
C PRO A 104 -38.25 -17.66 -7.70
N GLN A 105 -38.45 -17.36 -8.98
CA GLN A 105 -39.40 -16.30 -9.33
C GLN A 105 -40.75 -16.83 -8.88
N THR A 106 -41.25 -16.39 -7.73
CA THR A 106 -42.64 -16.62 -7.35
C THR A 106 -43.46 -16.10 -8.53
N PRO A 107 -44.24 -16.96 -9.22
CA PRO A 107 -45.10 -16.49 -10.30
C PRO A 107 -45.96 -15.39 -9.72
N LYS A 108 -45.98 -14.24 -10.40
CA LYS A 108 -46.91 -13.18 -10.04
C LYS A 108 -48.28 -13.75 -10.34
N ASP A 109 -49.01 -14.17 -9.31
CA ASP A 109 -50.37 -14.66 -9.44
C ASP A 109 -51.18 -13.61 -10.20
N ASP A 110 -51.53 -13.93 -11.45
CA ASP A 110 -52.48 -13.13 -12.20
C ASP A 110 -53.81 -13.17 -11.44
N PRO A 111 -54.43 -12.02 -11.12
CA PRO A 111 -55.70 -12.02 -10.41
C PRO A 111 -56.73 -12.77 -11.26
N PRO A 112 -57.60 -13.60 -10.64
CA PRO A 112 -58.58 -14.38 -11.38
C PRO A 112 -59.46 -13.43 -12.18
N GLN A 113 -59.49 -13.62 -13.51
CA GLN A 113 -60.46 -12.95 -14.37
C GLN A 113 -61.84 -13.46 -13.98
N LEU A 114 -62.59 -12.62 -13.28
CA LEU A 114 -64.01 -12.83 -12.98
C LEU A 114 -64.79 -12.78 -14.30
N LEU A 115 -65.21 -13.95 -14.77
CA LEU A 115 -66.26 -14.13 -15.79
C LEU A 115 -67.64 -14.06 -15.14
#